data_AF-A0A5X8Y510-F1
#
_entry.id   AF-A0A5X8Y510-F1
#
_cell.length_a   1.000
_cell.length_b   1.000
_cell.length_c   1.000
_cell.angle_alpha   90.00
_cell.angle_beta   90.00
_cell.angle_gamma   90.00
#
_symmetry.space_group_name_H-M   'P 1'
#
loop_
_entity.id
_entity.type
_entity.pdbx_description
1 polymer ?
#
loop_
_entity_poly.entity_id
_entity_poly.type
_entity_poly.pdbx_seq_one_letter_code
_entity_poly.pdbx_strand_id
1 'polypeptide(L)'
;NEGTVSVLADISSLRAYPQLPGILLSESIRLRLDGLYNCLERVFSRLKEPGLRESLTLLCWYELVNGLQNSDWLCLPGLSEQEVKVWVETRLSQYPLLYSVVDEYVFFACSGFWSEALPC
;
A
#
# COMPACT_ATOMS: atom_id res chain seq x y z
N ASN A 1 30.57 -20.24 -1.33
CA ASN A 1 29.69 -20.35 -0.15
C ASN A 1 28.50 -19.45 -0.37
N GLU A 2 27.46 -20.03 -0.96
CA GLU A 2 26.22 -19.37 -1.36
C GLU A 2 25.45 -18.87 -0.14
N GLY A 3 25.16 -17.57 -0.15
CA GLY A 3 23.77 -17.13 -0.26
C GLY A 3 22.79 -17.50 0.83
N THR A 4 23.19 -17.54 2.11
CA THR A 4 22.21 -17.46 3.21
C THR A 4 21.82 -16.00 3.43
N VAL A 5 21.17 -15.38 2.45
CA VAL A 5 20.30 -14.23 2.74
C VAL A 5 19.17 -14.80 3.58
N SER A 6 19.14 -14.39 4.85
CA SER A 6 18.35 -15.04 5.89
C SER A 6 16.86 -14.98 5.57
N VAL A 7 16.26 -16.14 5.27
CA VAL A 7 14.81 -16.33 5.15
C VAL A 7 14.05 -15.75 6.36
N LEU A 8 14.70 -15.70 7.53
CA LEU A 8 14.14 -15.09 8.73
C LEU A 8 14.08 -13.55 8.65
N ALA A 9 15.05 -12.91 8.00
CA ALA A 9 14.99 -11.47 7.71
C ALA A 9 13.82 -11.18 6.75
N ASP A 10 13.64 -12.00 5.72
CA ASP A 10 12.50 -11.94 4.80
C ASP A 10 11.15 -12.11 5.52
N ILE A 11 11.03 -13.07 6.45
CA ILE A 11 9.79 -13.30 7.19
C ILE A 11 9.48 -12.15 8.16
N SER A 12 10.49 -11.55 8.80
CA SER A 12 10.28 -10.36 9.64
C SER A 12 9.85 -9.15 8.82
N SER A 13 10.37 -9.01 7.59
CA SER A 13 9.95 -7.98 6.63
C SER A 13 8.52 -8.22 6.12
N LEU A 14 8.16 -9.48 5.87
CA LEU A 14 6.79 -9.89 5.51
C LEU A 14 5.81 -9.63 6.65
N ARG A 15 6.23 -9.78 7.91
CA ARG A 15 5.43 -9.41 9.09
C ARG A 15 5.26 -7.90 9.28
N ALA A 16 6.10 -7.06 8.67
CA ALA A 16 5.88 -5.62 8.65
C ALA A 16 4.75 -5.22 7.67
N TYR A 17 4.46 -6.06 6.66
CA TYR A 17 3.42 -5.83 5.65
C TYR A 17 2.62 -7.10 5.27
N PRO A 18 1.96 -7.82 6.21
CA PRO A 18 1.23 -9.06 5.90
C PRO A 18 -0.11 -8.82 5.19
N GLN A 19 -0.30 -7.66 4.56
CA GLN A 19 -1.54 -7.22 3.94
C GLN A 19 -1.25 -6.70 2.51
N LEU A 20 -2.25 -6.08 1.87
CA LEU A 20 -2.14 -5.53 0.52
C LEU A 20 -0.85 -4.74 0.23
N PRO A 21 -0.27 -3.93 1.15
CA PRO A 21 0.95 -3.19 0.87
C PRO A 21 2.13 -4.09 0.53
N GLY A 22 2.28 -5.23 1.22
CA GLY A 22 3.39 -6.17 0.98
C GLY A 22 3.25 -6.90 -0.36
N ILE A 23 2.01 -7.19 -0.78
CA ILE A 23 1.72 -7.76 -2.10
C ILE A 23 2.11 -6.73 -3.18
N LEU A 24 1.73 -5.46 -3.03
CA LEU A 24 2.08 -4.40 -4.00
C LEU A 24 3.60 -4.20 -4.11
N LEU A 25 4.33 -4.23 -3.00
CA LEU A 25 5.79 -4.16 -2.99
C LEU A 25 6.41 -5.35 -3.73
N SER A 26 5.92 -6.56 -3.47
CA SER A 26 6.39 -7.79 -4.15
C SER A 26 6.13 -7.75 -5.66
N GLU A 27 4.96 -7.26 -6.07
CA GLU A 27 4.61 -7.08 -7.48
C GLU A 27 5.48 -6.01 -8.17
N SER A 28 5.83 -4.94 -7.45
CA SER A 28 6.76 -3.92 -7.96
C SER A 28 8.13 -4.53 -8.28
N ILE A 29 8.64 -5.43 -7.44
CA ILE A 29 9.88 -6.18 -7.69
C ILE A 29 9.71 -7.13 -8.89
N ARG A 30 8.62 -7.91 -8.92
CA ARG A 30 8.34 -8.88 -10.01
C ARG A 30 8.30 -8.19 -11.38
N LEU A 31 7.75 -6.98 -11.44
CA LEU A 31 7.67 -6.15 -12.64
C LEU A 31 8.96 -5.34 -12.92
N ARG A 32 9.99 -5.47 -12.07
CA ARG A 32 11.27 -4.73 -12.17
C ARG A 32 11.11 -3.22 -12.09
N LEU A 33 10.19 -2.76 -11.25
CA LEU A 33 9.91 -1.35 -11.00
C LEU A 33 10.64 -0.91 -9.71
N ASP A 34 11.97 -0.97 -9.72
CA ASP A 34 12.77 -0.76 -8.50
C ASP A 34 12.60 0.65 -7.92
N GLY A 35 12.45 1.67 -8.78
CA GLY A 35 12.17 3.04 -8.34
C GLY A 35 10.84 3.16 -7.60
N LEU A 36 9.84 2.43 -8.07
CA LEU A 36 8.51 2.37 -7.45
C LEU A 36 8.56 1.65 -6.11
N TYR A 37 9.23 0.49 -6.04
CA TYR A 37 9.42 -0.26 -4.81
C TYR A 37 10.02 0.64 -3.71
N ASN A 38 11.17 1.26 -4.01
CA ASN A 38 11.87 2.12 -3.05
C ASN A 38 11.03 3.33 -2.61
N CYS A 39 10.24 3.88 -3.53
CA CYS A 39 9.31 4.96 -3.25
C CYS A 39 8.22 4.53 -2.26
N LEU A 40 7.49 3.45 -2.59
CA LEU A 40 6.39 2.96 -1.77
C LEU A 40 6.86 2.45 -0.41
N GLU A 41 7.98 1.75 -0.33
CA GLU A 41 8.55 1.26 0.93
C GLU A 41 8.81 2.41 1.91
N ARG A 42 9.46 3.49 1.44
CA ARG A 42 9.75 4.68 2.25
C ARG A 42 8.49 5.42 2.68
N VAL A 43 7.48 5.47 1.81
CA VAL A 43 6.20 6.11 2.14
C VAL A 43 5.45 5.27 3.17
N PHE A 44 5.26 3.98 2.92
CA PHE A 44 4.53 3.09 3.83
C PHE A 44 5.16 3.00 5.22
N SER A 45 6.49 3.04 5.35
CA SER A 45 7.16 2.97 6.65
C SER A 45 6.85 4.14 7.58
N ARG A 46 6.39 5.28 7.04
CA ARG A 46 6.10 6.50 7.83
C ARG A 46 4.61 6.82 7.98
N LEU A 47 3.72 6.21 7.19
CA LEU A 47 2.28 6.41 7.33
C LEU A 47 1.78 5.70 8.60
N LYS A 48 1.13 6.46 9.47
CA LYS A 48 0.57 6.08 10.76
C LYS A 48 -0.96 6.28 10.81
N GLU A 49 -1.51 7.15 9.97
CA GLU A 49 -2.95 7.38 9.89
C GLU A 49 -3.67 6.08 9.49
N PRO A 50 -4.67 5.62 10.27
CA PRO A 50 -5.44 4.43 9.95
C PRO A 50 -6.09 4.56 8.57
N GLY A 51 -5.97 3.52 7.74
CA GLY A 51 -6.64 3.47 6.44
C GLY A 51 -5.91 4.22 5.32
N LEU A 52 -4.98 5.13 5.64
CA LEU A 52 -4.26 5.88 4.62
C LEU A 52 -3.27 4.98 3.85
N ARG A 53 -2.62 4.05 4.55
CA ARG A 53 -1.72 3.08 3.92
C ARG A 53 -2.49 2.15 2.97
N GLU A 54 -3.65 1.69 3.41
CA GLU A 54 -4.56 0.82 2.65
C GLU A 54 -5.10 1.56 1.41
N SER A 55 -5.56 2.80 1.60
CA SER A 55 -6.06 3.65 0.52
C SER A 55 -5.00 3.89 -0.56
N LEU A 56 -3.79 4.29 -0.15
CA LEU A 56 -2.67 4.49 -1.06
C LEU A 56 -2.32 3.20 -1.80
N THR A 57 -2.32 2.07 -1.10
CA THR A 57 -2.02 0.77 -1.71
C THR A 57 -3.04 0.41 -2.80
N LEU A 58 -4.33 0.54 -2.52
CA LEU A 58 -5.39 0.22 -3.49
C LEU A 58 -5.37 1.15 -4.70
N LEU A 59 -5.13 2.44 -4.47
CA LEU A 59 -4.97 3.42 -5.55
C LEU A 59 -3.77 3.06 -6.43
N CYS A 60 -2.59 2.84 -5.84
CA CYS A 60 -1.39 2.46 -6.58
C CYS A 60 -1.58 1.13 -7.32
N TRP A 61 -2.26 0.14 -6.72
CA TRP A 61 -2.55 -1.12 -7.38
C TRP A 61 -3.46 -0.93 -8.61
N TYR A 62 -4.52 -0.15 -8.46
CA TYR A 62 -5.43 0.17 -9.55
C TYR A 62 -4.69 0.86 -10.70
N GLU A 63 -3.92 1.90 -10.40
CA GLU A 63 -3.18 2.64 -11.43
C GLU A 63 -2.08 1.76 -12.06
N LEU A 64 -1.44 0.87 -11.30
CA LEU A 64 -0.45 -0.10 -11.80
C LEU A 64 -1.05 -1.04 -12.85
N VAL A 65 -2.20 -1.67 -12.53
CA VAL A 65 -2.89 -2.62 -13.42
C VAL A 65 -3.40 -1.95 -14.69
N ASN A 66 -3.80 -0.67 -14.60
CA ASN A 66 -4.28 0.10 -15.74
C ASN A 66 -3.14 0.78 -16.55
N GLY A 67 -1.88 0.55 -16.19
CA GLY A 67 -0.73 1.15 -16.88
C GLY A 67 -0.58 2.65 -16.67
N LEU A 68 -1.20 3.20 -15.62
CA LEU A 68 -1.23 4.63 -15.28
C LEU A 68 -0.04 5.03 -14.38
N GLN A 69 1.11 4.38 -14.55
CA GLN A 69 2.33 4.64 -13.78
C GLN A 69 3.01 5.96 -14.17
N ASN A 70 2.24 7.04 -14.21
CA ASN A 70 2.77 8.38 -14.43
C ASN A 70 3.66 8.75 -13.24
N SER A 71 4.76 9.44 -13.52
CA SER A 71 5.86 9.82 -12.62
C SER A 71 5.48 10.49 -11.29
N ASP A 72 4.21 10.80 -11.07
CA ASP A 72 3.69 11.50 -9.91
C ASP A 72 3.90 10.72 -8.61
N TRP A 73 3.98 9.39 -8.64
CA TRP A 73 4.19 8.64 -7.40
C TRP A 73 5.57 8.92 -6.78
N LEU A 74 6.56 9.27 -7.62
CA LEU A 74 7.91 9.60 -7.14
C LEU A 74 7.96 10.90 -6.32
N CYS A 75 6.89 11.72 -6.33
CA CYS A 75 6.81 12.90 -5.46
C CYS A 75 6.41 12.53 -4.02
N LEU A 76 5.74 11.37 -3.83
CA LEU A 76 5.20 10.95 -2.54
C LEU A 76 6.24 10.98 -1.42
N PRO A 77 7.50 10.51 -1.57
CA PRO A 77 8.49 10.55 -0.50
C PRO A 77 8.82 11.96 0.00
N GLY A 78 8.62 12.99 -0.82
CA GLY A 78 8.82 14.39 -0.43
C GLY A 78 7.66 15.01 0.36
N LEU A 79 6.49 14.37 0.33
CA LEU A 79 5.27 14.87 0.99
C LEU A 79 5.25 14.48 2.48
N SER A 80 4.66 15.33 3.31
CA SER A 80 4.21 14.99 4.66
C SER A 80 3.03 14.01 4.63
N GLU A 81 2.71 13.38 5.75
CA GLU A 81 1.57 12.45 5.85
C GLU A 81 0.24 13.11 5.46
N GLN A 82 0.00 14.35 5.92
CA GLN A 82 -1.20 15.11 5.56
C GLN A 82 -1.25 15.45 4.06
N GLU A 83 -0.11 15.75 3.45
CA GLU A 83 -0.03 15.99 2.01
C GLU A 83 -0.24 14.70 1.21
N VAL A 84 0.25 13.55 1.69
CA VAL A 84 -0.06 12.24 1.10
C VAL A 84 -1.55 11.95 1.17
N LYS A 85 -2.21 12.24 2.31
CA LYS A 85 -3.67 12.11 2.43
C LYS A 85 -4.41 12.92 1.38
N VAL A 86 -4.10 14.22 1.29
CA VAL A 86 -4.71 15.11 0.29
C VAL A 86 -4.44 14.62 -1.13
N TRP A 87 -3.23 14.14 -1.40
CA TRP A 87 -2.86 13.57 -2.70
C TRP A 87 -3.71 12.34 -3.04
N VAL A 88 -3.88 11.41 -2.09
CA VAL A 88 -4.70 10.20 -2.25
C VAL A 88 -6.16 10.57 -2.47
N GLU A 89 -6.74 11.45 -1.65
CA GLU A 89 -8.13 11.90 -1.78
C GLU A 89 -8.37 12.59 -3.13
N THR A 90 -7.43 13.45 -3.55
CA THR A 90 -7.49 14.15 -4.85
C THR A 90 -7.45 13.15 -6.01
N ARG A 91 -6.59 12.14 -5.94
CA ARG A 91 -6.49 11.10 -6.97
C ARG A 91 -7.72 10.21 -6.99
N LEU A 92 -8.19 9.72 -5.84
CA LEU A 92 -9.39 8.88 -5.74
C LEU A 92 -10.65 9.61 -6.21
N SER A 93 -10.74 10.93 -6.03
CA SER A 93 -11.87 11.73 -6.54
C SER A 93 -12.06 11.62 -8.06
N GLN A 94 -10.99 11.25 -8.80
CA GLN A 94 -11.03 11.03 -10.24
C GLN A 94 -11.62 9.66 -10.62
N TYR A 95 -11.76 8.75 -9.64
CA TYR A 95 -12.22 7.39 -9.82
C TYR A 95 -13.36 7.05 -8.83
N PRO A 96 -14.59 7.56 -9.01
CA PRO A 96 -15.66 7.46 -8.01
C PRO A 96 -15.98 6.01 -7.57
N LEU A 97 -15.94 5.06 -8.49
CA LEU A 97 -16.17 3.63 -8.18
C LEU A 97 -15.02 3.03 -7.36
N LEU A 98 -13.77 3.40 -7.66
CA LEU A 98 -12.63 2.96 -6.86
C LEU A 98 -12.70 3.59 -5.47
N TYR A 99 -13.04 4.88 -5.38
CA TYR A 99 -13.19 5.58 -4.11
C TYR A 99 -14.17 4.80 -3.20
N SER A 100 -15.38 4.48 -3.67
CA SER A 100 -16.35 3.77 -2.84
C SER A 100 -15.84 2.41 -2.33
N VAL A 101 -15.12 1.66 -3.18
CA VAL A 101 -14.54 0.37 -2.80
C VAL A 101 -13.41 0.55 -1.78
N VAL A 102 -12.57 1.58 -1.95
CA VAL A 102 -11.49 1.90 -1.01
C VAL A 102 -12.05 2.31 0.34
N ASP A 103 -13.06 3.18 0.36
CA ASP A 103 -13.71 3.65 1.58
C ASP A 103 -14.33 2.48 2.37
N GLU A 104 -15.04 1.60 1.68
CA GLU A 104 -15.62 0.39 2.26
C GLU A 104 -14.52 -0.56 2.80
N TYR A 105 -13.46 -0.80 2.02
CA TYR A 105 -12.34 -1.64 2.46
C TYR A 105 -11.66 -1.07 3.71
N VAL A 106 -11.36 0.22 3.71
CA VAL A 106 -10.72 0.92 4.84
C VAL A 106 -11.62 0.87 6.06
N PHE A 107 -12.92 1.10 5.88
CA PHE A 107 -13.90 0.96 6.96
C PHE A 107 -13.81 -0.43 7.60
N PHE A 108 -13.81 -1.51 6.81
CA PHE A 108 -13.73 -2.87 7.36
C PHE A 108 -12.35 -3.21 7.95
N ALA A 109 -11.27 -2.78 7.30
CA ALA A 109 -9.89 -3.05 7.73
C ALA A 109 -9.55 -2.32 9.05
N CYS A 110 -10.06 -1.10 9.23
CA CYS A 110 -9.74 -0.26 10.39
C CYS A 110 -10.79 -0.29 11.50
N SER A 111 -12.06 -0.57 11.21
CA SER A 111 -13.14 -0.54 12.22
C SER A 111 -13.36 -1.85 12.96
N GLY A 112 -12.50 -2.86 12.77
CA GLY A 112 -12.52 -4.08 13.56
C GLY A 112 -13.76 -4.98 13.39
N PHE A 113 -14.59 -4.76 12.37
CA PHE A 113 -15.73 -5.63 12.04
C PHE A 113 -15.29 -6.90 11.29
N TRP A 114 -14.28 -7.57 11.80
CA TRP A 114 -14.25 -9.03 11.70
C TRP A 114 -15.11 -9.47 12.88
N SER A 115 -16.38 -9.81 12.65
CA SER A 115 -17.05 -10.69 13.59
C SER A 115 -16.18 -11.93 13.69
N GLU A 116 -15.40 -12.03 14.77
CA GLU A 116 -15.03 -13.30 15.35
C GLU A 116 -16.35 -14.01 15.57
N ALA A 117 -16.78 -14.80 14.58
CA ALA A 117 -17.76 -15.83 14.79
C ALA A 117 -17.19 -16.68 15.95
N LEU A 118 -17.91 -16.61 17.06
CA LEU A 118 -17.58 -17.05 18.41
C LEU A 118 -17.08 -18.52 18.51
N PRO A 119 -16.41 -18.87 19.63
CA PRO A 119 -15.65 -20.09 19.82
C PRO A 119 -16.53 -21.35 19.77
N CYS A 120 -15.95 -22.46 19.29
CA CYS A 120 -16.50 -23.80 19.45
C CYS A 120 -16.47 -24.25 20.92
#